data_AF-A4NZ15-F1
#
_entry.id   AF-A4NZ15-F1
#
_cell.length_a   1.000
_cell.length_b   1.000
_cell.length_c   1.000
_cell.angle_alpha   90.00
_cell.angle_beta   90.00
_cell.angle_gamma   90.00
#
_symmetry.space_group_name_H-M   'P 1'
#
loop_
_entity.id
_entity.type
_entity.pdbx_description
1 polymer ?
#
loop_
_entity_poly.entity_id
_entity_poly.type
_entity_poly.pdbx_seq_one_letter_code
_entity_poly.pdbx_strand_id
1 'polypeptide(L)'
;MQHLNELIEKAKLAIESIQDRSLTALDEIRVEYFGKKGHFTQLMQELRNVSAEERPAMGAKINEAKQAALEFLNAKKRSGNRLNLTQN
;
A
#
# COMPACT_ATOMS: atom_id res chain seq x y z
N MET A 1 -12.41 7.33 -8.72
CA MET A 1 -12.69 7.02 -7.30
C MET A 1 -12.87 5.52 -7.05
N GLN A 2 -13.72 4.80 -7.78
CA GLN A 2 -13.90 3.35 -7.61
C GLN A 2 -12.57 2.57 -7.70
N HIS A 3 -11.74 2.89 -8.69
CA HIS A 3 -10.44 2.25 -8.88
C HIS A 3 -9.47 2.43 -7.68
N LEU A 4 -9.50 3.57 -7.00
CA LEU A 4 -8.64 3.84 -5.84
C LEU A 4 -9.06 2.98 -4.64
N ASN A 5 -10.35 2.95 -4.34
CA ASN A 5 -10.88 2.15 -3.22
C ASN A 5 -10.66 0.66 -3.45
N GLU A 6 -10.92 0.17 -4.68
CA GLU A 6 -10.65 -1.21 -5.05
C GLU A 6 -9.17 -1.57 -4.90
N LEU A 7 -8.26 -0.65 -5.27
CA LEU A 7 -6.82 -0.89 -5.12
C LEU A 7 -6.42 -1.01 -3.65
N ILE A 8 -6.95 -0.15 -2.79
CA ILE A 8 -6.70 -0.20 -1.34
C ILE A 8 -7.20 -1.52 -0.76
N GLU A 9 -8.42 -1.93 -1.11
CA GLU A 9 -9.00 -3.17 -0.62
C GLU A 9 -8.22 -4.40 -1.11
N LYS A 10 -7.80 -4.43 -2.38
CA LYS A 10 -6.90 -5.47 -2.91
C LYS A 10 -5.58 -5.51 -2.16
N ALA A 11 -4.97 -4.36 -1.91
CA ALA A 11 -3.72 -4.28 -1.16
C ALA A 11 -3.89 -4.82 0.27
N LYS A 12 -4.97 -4.43 0.98
CA LYS A 12 -5.26 -4.93 2.33
C LYS A 12 -5.47 -6.44 2.34
N LEU A 13 -6.32 -6.96 1.46
CA LEU A 13 -6.59 -8.40 1.35
C LEU A 13 -5.32 -9.19 1.05
N ALA A 14 -4.46 -8.68 0.17
CA ALA A 14 -3.19 -9.31 -0.14
C ALA A 14 -2.20 -9.26 1.04
N ILE A 15 -2.22 -8.22 1.87
CA ILE A 15 -1.44 -8.15 3.12
C ILE A 15 -2.00 -9.11 4.18
N GLU A 16 -3.32 -9.23 4.26
CA GLU A 16 -4.00 -10.10 5.21
C GLU A 16 -3.81 -11.58 4.89
N SER A 17 -3.81 -11.94 3.61
CA SER A 17 -3.63 -13.31 3.13
C SER A 17 -2.22 -13.86 3.37
N ILE A 18 -1.22 -13.00 3.63
CA ILE A 18 0.12 -13.44 4.00
C ILE A 18 0.08 -14.09 5.38
N GLN A 19 0.16 -15.42 5.37
CA GLN A 19 0.32 -16.27 6.54
C GLN A 19 1.77 -16.20 7.06
N ASP A 20 1.95 -16.47 8.35
CA ASP A 20 3.24 -16.59 9.04
C ASP A 20 4.18 -15.38 8.99
N ARG A 21 3.66 -14.20 8.63
CA ARG A 21 4.43 -12.94 8.61
C ARG A 21 5.69 -13.06 7.74
N SER A 22 5.61 -13.81 6.63
CA SER A 22 6.71 -13.94 5.67
C SER A 22 7.21 -12.56 5.23
N LEU A 23 8.42 -12.19 5.65
CA LEU A 23 9.02 -10.90 5.33
C LEU A 23 9.23 -10.74 3.83
N THR A 24 9.51 -11.83 3.11
CA THR A 24 9.64 -11.87 1.65
C THR A 24 8.31 -11.53 0.98
N ALA A 25 7.22 -12.20 1.34
CA ALA A 25 5.90 -11.92 0.77
C ALA A 25 5.43 -10.49 1.09
N LEU A 26 5.71 -10.00 2.30
CA LEU A 26 5.40 -8.61 2.67
C LEU A 26 6.27 -7.60 1.90
N ASP A 27 7.45 -7.97 1.42
CA ASP A 27 8.26 -7.10 0.56
C ASP A 27 7.85 -7.16 -0.91
N GLU A 28 7.39 -8.31 -1.40
CA GLU A 28 6.78 -8.44 -2.72
C GLU A 28 5.56 -7.53 -2.85
N ILE A 29 4.63 -7.58 -1.89
CA ILE A 29 3.48 -6.65 -1.82
C ILE A 29 3.96 -5.19 -1.79
N ARG A 30 5.02 -4.90 -1.02
CA ARG A 30 5.58 -3.53 -0.96
C ARG A 30 5.98 -3.06 -2.35
N VAL A 31 6.67 -3.90 -3.11
CA VAL A 31 7.16 -3.56 -4.45
C VAL A 31 6.01 -3.47 -5.46
N GLU A 32 5.07 -4.42 -5.41
CA GLU A 32 3.92 -4.49 -6.33
C GLU A 32 3.00 -3.28 -6.19
N TYR A 33 2.71 -2.82 -4.97
CA TYR A 33 1.78 -1.71 -4.75
C TYR A 33 2.48 -0.35 -4.64
N PHE A 34 3.61 -0.29 -3.93
CA PHE A 34 4.28 0.96 -3.55
C PHE A 34 5.60 1.21 -4.29
N GLY A 35 6.07 0.25 -5.10
CA GLY A 35 7.30 0.39 -5.86
C GLY A 35 7.23 1.48 -6.93
N LYS A 36 8.38 1.73 -7.58
CA LYS A 36 8.50 2.72 -8.67
C LYS A 36 7.59 2.43 -9.87
N LYS A 37 7.21 1.17 -10.06
CA LYS A 37 6.23 0.70 -11.06
C LYS A 37 4.96 0.16 -10.44
N GLY A 38 4.78 0.34 -9.12
CA GLY A 38 3.66 -0.22 -8.40
C GLY A 38 2.36 0.51 -8.67
N HIS A 39 1.24 -0.13 -8.32
CA HIS A 39 -0.09 0.36 -8.62
C HIS A 39 -0.35 1.81 -8.17
N PHE A 40 0.08 2.19 -6.95
CA PHE A 40 -0.10 3.58 -6.48
C PHE A 40 0.69 4.59 -7.31
N THR A 41 1.88 4.20 -7.79
CA THR A 41 2.70 5.08 -8.65
C THR A 41 2.08 5.23 -10.04
N GLN A 42 1.53 4.16 -10.60
CA GLN A 42 0.78 4.21 -11.86
C GLN A 42 -0.46 5.10 -11.73
N LEU A 43 -1.22 4.96 -10.64
CA LEU A 43 -2.40 5.79 -10.37
C LEU A 43 -2.05 7.28 -10.25
N MET A 44 -0.92 7.61 -9.62
CA MET A 44 -0.39 8.98 -9.58
C MET A 44 0.02 9.50 -10.96
N GLN A 45 0.50 8.64 -11.86
CA GLN A 45 0.81 9.02 -13.24
C GLN A 45 -0.46 9.25 -14.07
N GLU A 46 -1.52 8.48 -13.82
CA GLU A 46 -2.83 8.65 -14.48
C GLU A 46 -3.49 9.99 -14.15
N LEU A 47 -3.17 10.60 -13.00
CA LEU A 47 -3.56 11.98 -12.69
C LEU A 47 -3.15 12.96 -13.78
N ARG A 48 -2.17 12.62 -14.63
CA ARG A 48 -1.79 13.47 -15.76
C ARG A 48 -2.93 13.75 -16.74
N ASN A 49 -3.90 12.84 -16.80
CA ASN A 49 -5.07 12.90 -17.66
C ASN A 49 -6.28 13.56 -16.96
N VAL A 50 -6.15 13.93 -15.68
CA VAL A 50 -7.21 14.60 -14.92
C VAL A 50 -7.11 16.12 -15.10
N SER A 51 -8.26 16.79 -15.06
CA SER A 51 -8.39 18.24 -15.12
C SER A 51 -7.52 18.91 -14.04
N ALA A 52 -6.99 20.10 -14.34
CA ALA A 52 -6.09 20.81 -13.43
C ALA A 52 -6.75 21.17 -12.08
N GLU A 53 -8.07 21.35 -12.08
CA GLU A 53 -8.86 21.70 -10.90
C GLU A 53 -9.09 20.50 -9.97
N GLU A 54 -9.28 19.29 -10.52
CA GLU A 54 -9.54 18.09 -9.72
C GLU A 54 -8.26 17.33 -9.34
N ARG A 55 -7.17 17.56 -10.08
CA ARG A 55 -5.86 16.94 -9.86
C ARG A 55 -5.36 17.03 -8.41
N PRO A 56 -5.38 18.20 -7.73
CA PRO A 56 -4.88 18.33 -6.36
C PRO A 56 -5.70 17.49 -5.37
N ALA A 57 -7.03 17.54 -5.48
CA ALA A 57 -7.93 16.78 -4.62
C ALA A 57 -7.78 15.27 -4.83
N MET A 58 -7.63 14.83 -6.08
CA MET A 58 -7.42 13.43 -6.40
C MET A 58 -6.03 12.95 -5.96
N GLY A 59 -4.98 13.76 -6.17
CA GLY A 59 -3.62 13.46 -5.71
C GLY A 59 -3.52 13.35 -4.20
N ALA A 60 -4.19 14.22 -3.46
CA ALA A 60 -4.26 14.14 -1.99
C ALA A 60 -4.90 12.80 -1.55
N LYS A 61 -6.03 12.42 -2.14
CA LYS A 61 -6.71 11.13 -1.84
C LYS A 61 -5.85 9.92 -2.15
N ILE A 62 -5.16 9.91 -3.29
CA ILE A 62 -4.25 8.81 -3.66
C ILE A 62 -3.08 8.73 -2.68
N ASN A 63 -2.52 9.87 -2.28
CA ASN A 63 -1.42 9.90 -1.33
C ASN A 63 -1.84 9.46 0.08
N GLU A 64 -3.01 9.88 0.55
CA GLU A 64 -3.59 9.46 1.83
C GLU A 64 -3.83 7.94 1.85
N ALA A 65 -4.47 7.42 0.80
CA ALA A 65 -4.68 5.98 0.61
C ALA A 65 -3.37 5.19 0.61
N LYS A 66 -2.35 5.71 -0.09
CA LYS A 66 -1.01 5.12 -0.14
C LYS A 66 -0.38 5.09 1.26
N GLN A 67 -0.48 6.17 2.03
CA GLN A 67 0.04 6.23 3.40
C GLN A 67 -0.67 5.21 4.30
N ALA A 68 -2.01 5.18 4.29
CA ALA A 68 -2.79 4.24 5.10
C ALA A 68 -2.46 2.77 4.79
N ALA A 69 -2.37 2.41 3.51
CA ALA A 69 -2.02 1.05 3.11
C ALA A 69 -0.57 0.68 3.47
N LEU A 70 0.36 1.64 3.36
CA LEU A 70 1.75 1.44 3.77
C LEU A 70 1.89 1.28 5.28
N GLU A 71 1.15 2.04 6.07
CA GLU A 71 1.09 1.89 7.52
C GLU A 71 0.54 0.52 7.93
N PHE A 72 -0.51 0.04 7.25
CA PHE A 72 -1.06 -1.29 7.47
C PHE A 72 -0.02 -2.40 7.20
N LEU A 73 0.69 -2.30 6.07
CA LEU A 73 1.79 -3.21 5.73
C LEU A 73 2.89 -3.18 6.80
N ASN A 74 3.30 -1.99 7.22
CA ASN A 74 4.34 -1.81 8.25
C ASN A 74 3.88 -2.33 9.62
N ALA A 75 2.60 -2.19 9.96
CA ALA A 75 2.02 -2.74 11.18
C ALA A 75 2.00 -4.28 11.16
N LYS A 76 1.69 -4.89 10.01
CA LYS A 76 1.77 -6.35 9.81
C LYS A 76 3.22 -6.84 9.94
N LYS A 77 4.18 -6.17 9.29
CA LYS A 77 5.63 -6.44 9.42
C LYS A 77 6.11 -6.33 10.87
N ARG A 78 5.75 -5.24 11.59
CA ARG A 78 6.15 -5.02 12.99
C ARG A 78 5.53 -6.03 13.95
N SER A 79 4.26 -6.39 13.73
CA SER A 79 3.62 -7.45 14.50
C SER A 79 4.40 -8.74 14.31
N GLY A 80 4.78 -9.08 13.07
CA GLY A 80 5.73 -10.12 12.69
C GLY A 80 7.00 -10.15 13.52
N ASN A 81 7.70 -9.03 13.55
CA ASN A 81 9.04 -8.92 14.13
C ASN A 81 9.08 -8.90 15.67
N ARG A 82 7.97 -8.56 16.35
CA ARG A 82 7.91 -8.51 17.82
C ARG A 82 7.89 -9.88 18.52
N LEU A 83 7.64 -10.97 17.80
CA LEU A 83 7.69 -12.32 18.39
C LEU A 83 9.11 -12.87 18.61
N ASN A 84 10.18 -12.17 18.18
CA ASN A 84 11.57 -12.65 18.27
C ASN A 84 12.46 -11.88 19.28
N LEU A 85 11.91 -11.06 20.18
CA LEU A 85 12.71 -10.21 21.09
C LEU A 85 12.47 -10.43 22.60
N THR A 86 11.86 -11.55 22.99
CA THR A 86 11.77 -11.95 24.41
C THR A 86 12.19 -13.41 24.58
N GLN A 87 13.47 -13.70 24.34
CA GLN A 87 14.22 -14.77 24.99
C GLN A 87 15.72 -14.42 24.98
N ASN A 88 16.16 -13.65 25.97
CA ASN A 88 17.41 -13.81 26.72
C ASN A 88 17.49 -12.76 27.83
#